data_AF-A0AAU3ADX3-F1
#
_entry.id   AF-A0AAU3ADX3-F1
#
_cell.length_a   1.000
_cell.length_b   1.000
_cell.length_c   1.000
_cell.angle_alpha   90.00
_cell.angle_beta   90.00
_cell.angle_gamma   90.00
#
_symmetry.space_group_name_H-M   'P 1'
#
loop_
_entity.id
_entity.type
_entity.pdbx_description
1 polymer ?
#
loop_
_entity_poly.entity_id
_entity_poly.type
_entity_poly.pdbx_seq_one_letter_code
_entity_poly.pdbx_strand_id
1 'polypeptide(L)'
;MNEREGRPFGQREVDLVSKDRMLALTDGVVAIAMTLLVLDIKLPEGLRGAELHQALEEVQSQAGAFLLSAVVIALFWRAHHAALRDAGPLDSYLFWLNVAFLLLLSSIPFPTRVLEDYGDQFLGPGLYGAVIGTAALVLYAMELRTSRTAGLPWRRVPLPAQAVVFLISVGIARVSPVVAIYSWAAAVPLSMAADRIAARGR
;
A
#
# COMPACT_ATOMS: atom_id res chain seq x y z
N MET A 1 -23.31 -38.52 16.86
CA MET A 1 -22.58 -38.50 15.57
C MET A 1 -21.88 -37.16 15.50
N ASN A 2 -20.56 -37.15 15.68
CA ASN A 2 -19.76 -35.95 15.96
C ASN A 2 -19.30 -35.32 14.63
N GLU A 3 -19.80 -34.14 14.28
CA GLU A 3 -19.49 -33.43 13.03
C GLU A 3 -18.02 -32.92 12.92
N ARG A 4 -17.13 -33.35 13.81
CA ARG A 4 -15.75 -32.84 13.93
C ARG A 4 -14.69 -33.63 13.15
N GLU A 5 -15.05 -34.74 12.51
CA GLU A 5 -14.06 -35.66 11.90
C GLU A 5 -13.72 -35.39 10.43
N GLY A 6 -14.35 -34.42 9.76
CA GLY A 6 -14.20 -34.24 8.30
C GLY A 6 -13.41 -33.01 7.81
N ARG A 7 -12.83 -32.18 8.68
CA ARG A 7 -12.17 -30.94 8.21
C ARG A 7 -10.68 -31.22 7.89
N PRO A 8 -10.19 -30.94 6.65
CA PRO A 8 -8.79 -31.11 6.30
C PRO A 8 -7.88 -30.35 7.29
N PHE A 9 -6.71 -30.91 7.60
CA PHE A 9 -5.81 -30.45 8.67
C PHE A 9 -5.49 -28.94 8.62
N GLY A 10 -5.43 -28.32 7.43
CA GLY A 10 -5.20 -26.88 7.28
C GLY A 10 -6.38 -25.96 7.65
N GLN A 11 -7.59 -26.50 7.82
CA GLN A 11 -8.79 -25.72 8.13
C GLN A 11 -9.00 -25.52 9.64
N ARG A 12 -8.33 -26.32 10.49
CA ARG A 12 -8.33 -26.15 11.96
C ARG A 12 -7.35 -25.09 12.46
N GLU A 13 -6.31 -24.79 11.69
CA GLU A 13 -5.23 -23.88 12.11
C GLU A 13 -5.61 -22.39 11.91
N VAL A 14 -6.49 -22.12 10.94
CA VAL A 14 -6.98 -20.75 10.65
C VAL A 14 -8.14 -20.32 11.57
N ASP A 15 -8.74 -21.26 12.30
CA ASP A 15 -9.69 -20.96 13.39
C ASP A 15 -9.01 -20.26 14.60
N LEU A 16 -7.69 -20.07 14.60
CA LEU A 16 -6.94 -19.51 15.73
C LEU A 16 -6.83 -17.98 15.75
N VAL A 17 -7.01 -17.29 14.61
CA VAL A 17 -6.84 -15.83 14.53
C VAL A 17 -8.14 -15.17 14.08
N SER A 18 -8.74 -14.37 14.97
CA SER A 18 -9.93 -13.59 14.63
C SER A 18 -9.63 -12.46 13.65
N LYS A 19 -10.64 -12.09 12.86
CA LYS A 19 -10.61 -10.93 11.95
C LYS A 19 -10.16 -9.66 12.68
N ASP A 20 -10.66 -9.43 13.88
CA ASP A 20 -10.33 -8.25 14.68
C ASP A 20 -8.86 -8.22 15.09
N ARG A 21 -8.26 -9.38 15.44
CA ARG A 21 -6.82 -9.44 15.74
C ARG A 21 -5.96 -9.17 14.53
N MET A 22 -6.38 -9.64 13.35
CA MET A 22 -5.69 -9.35 12.10
C MET A 22 -5.77 -7.85 11.74
N LEU A 23 -6.95 -7.24 11.88
CA LEU A 23 -7.14 -5.80 11.68
C LEU A 23 -6.28 -4.98 12.65
N ALA A 24 -6.29 -5.33 13.94
CA ALA A 24 -5.47 -4.66 14.94
C ALA A 24 -3.96 -4.76 14.66
N LEU A 25 -3.50 -5.92 14.15
CA LEU A 25 -2.11 -6.07 13.71
C LEU A 25 -1.80 -5.14 12.53
N THR A 26 -2.72 -5.05 11.55
CA THR A 26 -2.57 -4.14 10.42
C THR A 26 -2.50 -2.68 10.86
N ASP A 27 -3.38 -2.26 11.79
CA ASP A 27 -3.37 -0.91 12.34
C ASP A 27 -2.02 -0.59 13.03
N GLY A 28 -1.49 -1.54 13.80
CA GLY A 28 -0.18 -1.40 14.44
C GLY A 28 0.98 -1.26 13.44
N VAL A 29 1.01 -2.10 12.39
CA VAL A 29 2.05 -2.02 11.35
C VAL A 29 1.95 -0.72 10.56
N VAL A 30 0.73 -0.29 10.20
CA VAL A 30 0.50 0.99 9.49
C VAL A 30 0.99 2.16 10.32
N ALA A 31 0.66 2.20 11.61
CA ALA A 31 1.11 3.26 12.52
C ALA A 31 2.65 3.32 12.59
N ILE A 32 3.32 2.17 12.75
CA ILE A 32 4.79 2.09 12.79
C ILE A 32 5.41 2.52 11.45
N ALA A 33 4.88 2.05 10.33
CA ALA A 33 5.40 2.42 9.01
C ALA A 33 5.32 3.94 8.78
N MET A 34 4.21 4.58 9.16
CA MET A 34 4.07 6.04 9.05
C MET A 34 5.04 6.80 9.96
N THR A 35 5.28 6.32 11.19
CA THR A 35 6.21 6.99 12.10
C THR A 35 7.67 6.79 11.70
N LEU A 36 8.03 5.65 11.10
CA LEU A 36 9.39 5.44 10.59
C LEU A 36 9.74 6.41 9.47
N LEU A 37 8.78 6.80 8.61
CA LEU A 37 9.02 7.75 7.53
C LEU A 37 9.52 9.12 8.03
N VAL A 38 9.04 9.59 9.19
CA VAL A 38 9.46 10.91 9.71
C VAL A 38 10.92 10.90 10.18
N LEU A 39 11.47 9.73 10.51
CA LEU A 39 12.85 9.58 10.99
C LEU A 39 13.89 9.77 9.88
N ASP A 40 13.46 9.72 8.62
CA ASP A 40 14.33 9.99 7.47
C ASP A 40 14.46 11.48 7.17
N ILE A 41 13.60 12.34 7.75
CA ILE A 41 13.76 13.80 7.66
C ILE A 41 14.92 14.22 8.57
N LYS A 42 16.05 14.58 7.97
CA LYS A 42 17.30 14.86 8.68
C LYS A 42 17.90 16.21 8.28
N LEU A 43 18.41 16.91 9.29
CA LEU A 43 19.28 18.06 9.07
C LEU A 43 20.72 17.58 8.79
N PRO A 44 21.48 18.31 7.97
CA PRO A 44 22.90 18.03 7.78
C PRO A 44 23.70 18.05 9.10
N GLU A 45 24.68 17.17 9.23
CA GLU A 45 25.55 17.10 10.41
C GLU A 45 26.46 18.33 10.51
N GLY A 46 26.75 18.77 11.74
CA GLY A 46 27.69 19.87 11.99
C GLY A 46 27.14 21.28 11.66
N LEU A 47 25.83 21.41 11.49
CA LEU A 47 25.17 22.67 11.13
C LEU A 47 25.53 23.83 12.06
N ARG A 48 25.89 24.97 11.47
CA ARG A 48 26.07 26.23 12.21
C ARG A 48 24.82 27.10 12.06
N GLY A 49 24.57 28.00 13.03
CA GLY A 49 23.35 28.80 13.07
C GLY A 49 23.09 29.65 11.82
N ALA A 50 24.13 30.07 11.10
CA ALA A 50 24.01 30.83 9.84
C ALA A 50 23.51 29.98 8.66
N GLU A 51 23.68 28.65 8.72
CA GLU A 51 23.35 27.70 7.64
C GLU A 51 21.94 27.09 7.82
N LEU A 52 21.27 27.37 8.94
CA LEU A 52 19.96 26.79 9.29
C LEU A 52 18.88 27.07 8.25
N HIS A 53 18.86 28.26 7.67
CA HIS A 53 17.84 28.61 6.68
C HIS A 53 17.97 27.76 5.42
N GLN A 54 19.19 27.64 4.88
CA GLN A 54 19.47 26.83 3.70
C GLN A 54 19.21 25.34 3.96
N ALA A 55 19.61 24.84 5.14
CA ALA A 55 19.34 23.47 5.53
C ALA A 55 17.83 23.15 5.60
N LEU A 56 17.01 24.11 6.04
CA LEU A 56 15.55 23.95 6.05
C LEU A 56 14.92 23.96 4.65
N GLU A 57 15.53 24.64 3.67
CA GLU A 57 15.10 24.57 2.27
C GLU A 57 15.36 23.17 1.68
N GLU A 58 16.51 22.58 1.98
CA GLU A 58 16.86 21.21 1.56
C GLU A 58 15.91 20.16 2.17
N VAL A 59 15.47 20.36 3.41
CA VAL A 59 14.50 19.51 4.11
C VAL A 59 13.13 19.47 3.40
N GLN A 60 12.76 20.49 2.60
CA GLN A 60 11.46 20.52 1.93
C GLN A 60 11.27 19.36 0.95
N SER A 61 12.34 18.96 0.25
CA SER A 61 12.31 17.81 -0.65
C SER A 61 12.07 16.50 0.11
N GLN A 62 12.77 16.31 1.24
CA GLN A 62 12.62 15.15 2.12
C GLN A 62 11.19 15.07 2.69
N ALA A 63 10.66 16.21 3.13
CA ALA A 63 9.29 16.33 3.62
C ALA A 63 8.26 15.98 2.54
N GLY A 64 8.54 16.26 1.26
CA GLY A 64 7.70 15.86 0.13
C GLY A 64 7.61 14.34 -0.03
N ALA A 65 8.75 13.64 -0.02
CA ALA A 65 8.80 12.17 -0.12
C ALA A 65 8.12 11.48 1.09
N PHE A 66 8.35 12.04 2.29
CA PHE A 66 7.66 11.66 3.52
C PHE A 66 6.14 11.79 3.38
N LEU A 67 5.64 12.99 3.05
CA LEU A 67 4.21 13.28 2.97
C LEU A 67 3.52 12.40 1.92
N LEU A 68 4.13 12.26 0.75
CA LEU A 68 3.64 11.38 -0.31
C LEU A 68 3.45 9.94 0.23
N SER A 69 4.47 9.39 0.88
CA SER A 69 4.46 8.01 1.35
C SER A 69 3.51 7.80 2.53
N ALA A 70 3.42 8.76 3.44
CA ALA A 70 2.47 8.74 4.55
C ALA A 70 1.02 8.75 4.04
N VAL A 71 0.71 9.57 3.03
CA VAL A 71 -0.61 9.59 2.39
C VAL A 71 -0.90 8.28 1.67
N VAL A 72 0.06 7.72 0.93
CA VAL A 72 -0.08 6.43 0.25
C VAL A 72 -0.39 5.31 1.26
N ILE A 73 0.34 5.23 2.37
CA ILE A 73 0.08 4.27 3.45
C ILE A 73 -1.33 4.46 4.02
N ALA A 74 -1.74 5.70 4.31
CA ALA A 74 -3.08 5.99 4.85
C ALA A 74 -4.21 5.59 3.87
N LEU A 75 -4.00 5.78 2.56
CA LEU A 75 -4.94 5.35 1.53
C LEU A 75 -5.03 3.82 1.45
N PHE A 76 -3.90 3.11 1.53
CA PHE A 76 -3.86 1.66 1.61
C PHE A 76 -4.56 1.13 2.84
N TRP A 77 -4.32 1.74 3.99
CA TRP A 77 -5.01 1.40 5.25
C TRP A 77 -6.52 1.54 5.11
N ARG A 78 -7.01 2.68 4.60
CA ARG A 78 -8.44 2.89 4.37
C ARG A 78 -9.04 1.85 3.41
N ALA A 79 -8.34 1.54 2.32
CA ALA A 79 -8.80 0.60 1.32
C ALA A 79 -8.79 -0.85 1.84
N HIS A 80 -7.79 -1.23 2.64
CA HIS A 80 -7.73 -2.52 3.35
C HIS A 80 -8.91 -2.72 4.30
N HIS A 81 -9.22 -1.71 5.11
CA HIS A 81 -10.41 -1.72 5.98
C HIS A 81 -11.71 -1.86 5.18
N ALA A 82 -11.82 -1.19 4.03
CA ALA A 82 -12.97 -1.33 3.14
C ALA A 82 -13.08 -2.74 2.52
N ALA A 83 -11.95 -3.30 2.06
CA ALA A 83 -11.86 -4.63 1.46
C ALA A 83 -12.29 -5.74 2.43
N LEU A 84 -11.95 -5.58 3.70
CA LEU A 84 -12.26 -6.54 4.76
C LEU A 84 -13.59 -6.28 5.46
N ARG A 85 -14.25 -5.12 5.29
CA ARG A 85 -15.53 -4.82 5.94
C ARG A 85 -16.55 -5.95 5.74
N ASP A 86 -16.75 -6.36 4.50
CA ASP A 86 -17.72 -7.39 4.11
C ASP A 86 -17.12 -8.80 4.08
N ALA A 87 -15.87 -8.98 4.53
CA ALA A 87 -15.26 -10.29 4.63
C ALA A 87 -16.00 -11.13 5.69
N GLY A 88 -16.40 -12.34 5.30
CA GLY A 88 -16.88 -13.38 6.20
C GLY A 88 -15.74 -13.96 7.07
N PRO A 89 -15.84 -15.23 7.49
CA PRO A 89 -14.78 -15.88 8.25
C PRO A 89 -13.42 -15.80 7.55
N LEU A 90 -12.35 -15.57 8.32
CA LEU A 90 -11.00 -15.61 7.77
C LEU A 90 -10.67 -17.01 7.28
N ASP A 91 -10.12 -17.09 6.08
CA ASP A 91 -9.55 -18.31 5.53
C ASP A 91 -8.02 -18.16 5.40
N SER A 92 -7.33 -19.30 5.20
CA SER A 92 -5.86 -19.33 5.15
C SER A 92 -5.32 -18.39 4.06
N TYR A 93 -6.05 -18.26 2.96
CA TYR A 93 -5.64 -17.48 1.81
C TYR A 93 -5.69 -15.98 2.12
N LEU A 94 -6.77 -15.49 2.72
CA LEU A 94 -6.88 -14.10 3.19
C LEU A 94 -5.83 -13.77 4.25
N PHE A 95 -5.53 -14.71 5.15
CA PHE A 95 -4.47 -14.54 6.14
C PHE A 95 -3.11 -14.31 5.46
N TRP A 96 -2.70 -15.16 4.52
CA TRP A 96 -1.42 -15.01 3.84
C TRP A 96 -1.35 -13.77 2.95
N LEU A 97 -2.45 -13.39 2.29
CA LEU A 97 -2.52 -12.12 1.58
C LEU A 97 -2.35 -10.93 2.53
N ASN A 98 -2.96 -10.98 3.71
CA ASN A 98 -2.76 -9.95 4.72
C ASN A 98 -1.29 -9.89 5.18
N VAL A 99 -0.65 -11.03 5.46
CA VAL A 99 0.79 -11.06 5.81
C VAL A 99 1.64 -10.45 4.70
N ALA A 100 1.41 -10.81 3.44
CA ALA A 100 2.12 -10.24 2.30
C ALA A 100 1.90 -8.72 2.19
N PHE A 101 0.67 -8.25 2.41
CA PHE A 101 0.35 -6.82 2.43
C PHE A 101 1.10 -6.09 3.55
N LEU A 102 1.16 -6.66 4.75
CA LEU A 102 1.89 -6.09 5.88
C LEU A 102 3.39 -6.00 5.63
N LEU A 103 4.00 -7.02 5.00
CA LEU A 103 5.41 -7.00 4.63
C LEU A 103 5.70 -5.89 3.61
N LEU A 104 4.82 -5.69 2.64
CA LEU A 104 4.97 -4.62 1.66
C LEU A 104 4.82 -3.25 2.32
N LEU A 105 3.82 -3.06 3.17
CA LEU A 105 3.58 -1.79 3.89
C LEU A 105 4.72 -1.45 4.85
N SER A 106 5.21 -2.43 5.62
CA SER A 106 6.34 -2.21 6.53
C SER A 106 7.65 -1.91 5.80
N SER A 107 7.77 -2.36 4.53
CA SER A 107 8.93 -2.06 3.71
C SER A 107 8.93 -0.64 3.12
N ILE A 108 7.77 0.04 2.99
CA ILE A 108 7.63 1.35 2.31
C ILE A 108 8.64 2.41 2.76
N PRO A 109 9.02 2.53 4.05
CA PRO A 109 10.03 3.52 4.45
C PRO A 109 11.35 3.39 3.67
N PHE A 110 11.79 2.17 3.37
CA PHE A 110 13.04 1.95 2.64
C PHE A 110 12.97 2.47 1.19
N PRO A 111 12.01 2.07 0.32
CA PRO A 111 11.86 2.66 -1.00
C PRO A 111 11.60 4.16 -0.99
N THR A 112 10.94 4.71 0.03
CA THR A 112 10.76 6.17 0.15
C THR A 112 12.10 6.88 0.25
N ARG A 113 12.99 6.38 1.10
CA ARG A 113 14.35 6.91 1.22
C ARG A 113 15.15 6.76 -0.06
N VAL A 114 15.07 5.59 -0.71
CA VAL A 114 15.74 5.39 -2.01
C VAL A 114 15.20 6.33 -3.09
N LEU A 115 13.90 6.63 -3.07
CA LEU A 115 13.27 7.60 -3.97
C LEU A 115 13.74 9.03 -3.69
N GLU A 116 13.95 9.39 -2.42
CA GLU A 116 14.49 10.69 -2.02
C GLU A 116 15.93 10.86 -2.50
N ASP A 117 16.80 9.90 -2.21
CA ASP A 117 18.23 9.96 -2.53
C ASP A 117 18.51 9.79 -4.04
N TYR A 118 17.67 9.03 -4.75
CA TYR A 118 17.91 8.60 -6.13
C TYR A 118 16.69 8.78 -7.04
N GLY A 119 15.86 9.79 -6.79
CA GLY A 119 14.62 10.05 -7.54
C GLY A 119 14.83 10.41 -9.01
N ASP A 120 16.03 10.88 -9.36
CA ASP A 120 16.47 11.17 -10.72
C ASP A 120 17.06 9.93 -11.45
N GLN A 121 17.23 8.81 -10.75
CA GLN A 121 17.70 7.55 -11.30
C GLN A 121 16.56 6.55 -11.41
N PHE A 122 16.59 5.68 -12.43
CA PHE A 122 15.48 4.75 -12.69
C PHE A 122 15.15 3.84 -11.48
N LEU A 123 16.15 3.50 -10.66
CA LEU A 123 15.97 2.61 -9.51
C LEU A 123 15.15 3.25 -8.40
N GLY A 124 15.22 4.57 -8.20
CA GLY A 124 14.45 5.27 -7.15
C GLY A 124 12.95 5.14 -7.37
N PRO A 125 12.38 5.76 -8.43
CA PRO A 125 10.97 5.64 -8.77
C PRO A 125 10.58 4.21 -9.15
N GLY A 126 11.49 3.42 -9.74
CA GLY A 126 11.24 2.04 -10.12
C GLY A 126 11.00 1.12 -8.93
N LEU A 127 11.84 1.18 -7.89
CA LEU A 127 11.68 0.40 -6.67
C LEU A 127 10.42 0.82 -5.91
N TYR A 128 10.23 2.14 -5.76
CA TYR A 128 9.04 2.67 -5.10
C TYR A 128 7.76 2.22 -5.81
N GLY A 129 7.69 2.42 -7.13
CA GLY A 129 6.55 2.01 -7.95
C GLY A 129 6.29 0.50 -7.93
N ALA A 130 7.34 -0.32 -7.88
CA ALA A 130 7.21 -1.77 -7.77
C ALA A 130 6.59 -2.20 -6.43
N VAL A 131 7.05 -1.63 -5.31
CA VAL A 131 6.51 -1.96 -3.97
C VAL A 131 5.06 -1.51 -3.84
N ILE A 132 4.76 -0.24 -4.18
CA ILE A 132 3.39 0.29 -4.11
C ILE A 132 2.46 -0.44 -5.09
N GLY A 133 2.91 -0.70 -6.31
CA GLY A 133 2.15 -1.44 -7.31
C GLY A 133 1.82 -2.86 -6.87
N THR A 134 2.79 -3.56 -6.27
CA THR A 134 2.59 -4.91 -5.74
C THR A 134 1.65 -4.89 -4.53
N ALA A 135 1.78 -3.93 -3.63
CA ALA A 135 0.86 -3.78 -2.49
C ALA A 135 -0.58 -3.56 -2.96
N ALA A 136 -0.77 -2.73 -3.99
CA ALA A 136 -2.07 -2.51 -4.61
C ALA A 136 -2.63 -3.77 -5.29
N LEU A 137 -1.80 -4.61 -5.92
CA LEU A 137 -2.23 -5.90 -6.48
C LEU A 137 -2.65 -6.89 -5.38
N VAL A 138 -1.88 -6.97 -4.29
CA VAL A 138 -2.21 -7.83 -3.15
C VAL A 138 -3.54 -7.40 -2.53
N LEU A 139 -3.73 -6.10 -2.32
CA LEU A 139 -4.99 -5.55 -1.83
C LEU A 139 -6.17 -5.86 -2.76
N TYR A 140 -5.99 -5.68 -4.07
CA TYR A 140 -7.00 -6.05 -5.07
C TYR A 140 -7.35 -7.55 -5.02
N ALA A 141 -6.34 -8.42 -4.81
CA ALA A 141 -6.58 -9.85 -4.64
C ALA A 141 -7.40 -10.15 -3.37
N MET A 142 -7.19 -9.40 -2.28
CA MET A 142 -8.01 -9.47 -1.07
C MET A 142 -9.45 -9.06 -1.38
N GLU A 143 -9.68 -7.94 -2.05
CA GLU A 143 -11.01 -7.46 -2.45
C GLU A 143 -11.77 -8.47 -3.34
N LEU A 144 -11.07 -9.09 -4.30
CA LEU A 144 -11.65 -10.14 -5.14
C LEU A 144 -12.03 -11.37 -4.31
N ARG A 145 -11.17 -11.78 -3.37
CA ARG A 145 -11.44 -12.94 -2.50
C ARG A 145 -12.63 -12.68 -1.59
N THR A 146 -12.68 -11.52 -0.93
CA THR A 146 -13.78 -11.17 -0.02
C THR A 146 -15.10 -11.03 -0.79
N SER A 147 -15.08 -10.40 -1.96
CA SER A 147 -16.25 -10.27 -2.83
C SER A 147 -16.80 -11.62 -3.29
N ARG A 148 -15.91 -12.56 -3.66
CA ARG A 148 -16.30 -13.93 -4.05
C ARG A 148 -16.91 -14.70 -2.88
N THR A 149 -16.30 -14.65 -1.70
CA THR A 149 -16.79 -15.36 -0.52
C THR A 149 -18.14 -14.81 -0.04
N ALA A 150 -18.35 -13.49 -0.16
CA ALA A 150 -19.61 -12.85 0.20
C ALA A 150 -20.72 -12.96 -0.88
N GLY A 151 -20.46 -13.66 -2.00
CA GLY A 151 -21.45 -13.84 -3.08
C GLY A 151 -21.81 -12.55 -3.83
N LEU A 152 -20.92 -11.56 -3.81
CA LEU A 152 -21.16 -10.25 -4.41
C LEU A 152 -20.84 -10.28 -5.92
N PRO A 153 -21.53 -9.48 -6.75
CA PRO A 153 -21.27 -9.43 -8.18
C PRO A 153 -19.84 -8.92 -8.47
N TRP A 154 -19.18 -9.53 -9.45
CA TRP A 154 -17.79 -9.20 -9.84
C TRP A 154 -17.59 -7.73 -10.26
N ARG A 155 -18.65 -7.05 -10.71
CA ARG A 155 -18.67 -5.61 -11.03
C ARG A 155 -18.51 -4.69 -9.81
N ARG A 156 -18.59 -5.22 -8.59
CA ARG A 156 -18.44 -4.43 -7.37
C ARG A 156 -17.00 -3.96 -7.16
N VAL A 157 -16.02 -4.75 -7.57
CA VAL A 157 -14.61 -4.43 -7.36
C VAL A 157 -14.13 -3.56 -8.52
N PRO A 158 -13.79 -2.28 -8.29
CA PRO A 158 -13.27 -1.41 -9.34
C PRO A 158 -11.91 -1.93 -9.84
N LEU A 159 -11.52 -1.55 -11.06
CA LEU A 159 -10.18 -1.85 -11.54
C LEU A 159 -9.14 -1.26 -10.58
N PRO A 160 -8.03 -1.96 -10.29
CA PRO A 160 -7.00 -1.48 -9.36
C PRO A 160 -6.16 -0.39 -10.04
N ALA A 161 -6.76 0.78 -10.23
CA ALA A 161 -6.18 1.93 -10.94
C ALA A 161 -4.81 2.31 -10.38
N GLN A 162 -4.65 2.24 -9.05
CA GLN A 162 -3.38 2.49 -8.38
C GLN A 162 -2.31 1.46 -8.78
N ALA A 163 -2.62 0.16 -8.76
CA ALA A 163 -1.67 -0.88 -9.18
C ALA A 163 -1.21 -0.65 -10.62
N VAL A 164 -2.15 -0.34 -11.52
CA VAL A 164 -1.85 -0.07 -12.93
C VAL A 164 -0.92 1.12 -13.08
N VAL A 165 -1.24 2.26 -12.45
CA VAL A 165 -0.42 3.48 -12.53
C VAL A 165 0.99 3.23 -11.99
N PHE A 166 1.11 2.64 -10.81
CA PHE A 166 2.42 2.42 -10.19
C PHE A 166 3.26 1.37 -10.93
N LEU A 167 2.66 0.28 -11.42
CA LEU A 167 3.40 -0.73 -12.19
C LEU A 167 3.81 -0.23 -13.58
N ILE A 168 2.95 0.54 -14.26
CA ILE A 168 3.33 1.20 -15.51
C ILE A 168 4.46 2.20 -15.27
N SER A 169 4.44 2.92 -14.14
CA SER A 169 5.49 3.88 -13.80
C SER A 169 6.88 3.25 -13.69
N VAL A 170 7.00 1.95 -13.37
CA VAL A 170 8.28 1.22 -13.38
C VAL A 170 8.88 1.17 -14.79
N GLY A 171 8.04 0.98 -15.81
CA GLY A 171 8.46 1.05 -17.21
C GLY A 171 8.84 2.47 -17.63
N ILE A 172 8.03 3.45 -17.22
CA ILE A 172 8.29 4.88 -17.49
C ILE A 172 9.62 5.32 -16.86
N ALA A 173 9.96 4.83 -15.67
CA ALA A 173 11.17 5.19 -14.94
C ALA A 173 12.46 4.87 -15.74
N ARG A 174 12.42 3.90 -16.66
CA ARG A 174 13.55 3.60 -17.55
C ARG A 174 13.78 4.68 -18.61
N VAL A 175 12.73 5.39 -19.00
CA VAL A 175 12.79 6.46 -20.02
C VAL A 175 12.97 7.81 -19.35
N SER A 176 12.20 8.08 -18.30
CA SER A 176 12.29 9.30 -17.50
C SER A 176 11.82 9.05 -16.06
N PRO A 177 12.74 9.03 -15.09
CA PRO A 177 12.42 8.92 -13.66
C PRO A 177 11.46 10.02 -13.19
N VAL A 178 11.65 11.24 -13.68
CA VAL A 178 10.79 12.39 -13.36
C VAL A 178 9.36 12.19 -13.85
N VAL A 179 9.17 11.72 -15.09
CA VAL A 179 7.82 11.43 -15.63
C VAL A 179 7.15 10.30 -14.85
N ALA A 180 7.92 9.32 -14.35
CA ALA A 180 7.37 8.25 -13.52
C ALA A 180 6.77 8.81 -12.21
N ILE A 181 7.48 9.70 -11.51
CA ILE A 181 6.99 10.34 -10.28
C ILE A 181 5.70 11.14 -10.55
N TYR A 182 5.69 11.99 -11.60
CA TYR A 182 4.52 12.79 -11.92
C TYR A 182 3.31 11.95 -12.37
N SER A 183 3.54 10.77 -12.95
CA SER A 183 2.45 9.86 -13.35
C SER A 183 1.59 9.42 -12.16
N TRP A 184 2.13 9.40 -10.95
CA TRP A 184 1.40 8.99 -9.74
C TRP A 184 0.27 9.96 -9.38
N ALA A 185 0.34 11.22 -9.81
CA ALA A 185 -0.76 12.18 -9.65
C ALA A 185 -2.04 11.72 -10.36
N ALA A 186 -1.92 10.90 -11.41
CA ALA A 186 -3.06 10.33 -12.13
C ALA A 186 -3.76 9.19 -11.36
N ALA A 187 -3.13 8.61 -10.32
CA ALA A 187 -3.71 7.48 -9.59
C ALA A 187 -5.05 7.84 -8.90
N VAL A 188 -5.13 9.04 -8.32
CA VAL A 188 -6.34 9.53 -7.63
C VAL A 188 -7.52 9.78 -8.58
N PRO A 189 -7.40 10.59 -9.65
CA PRO A 189 -8.51 10.79 -10.56
C PRO A 189 -8.91 9.51 -11.29
N LEU A 190 -7.95 8.63 -11.60
CA LEU A 190 -8.23 7.35 -12.25
C LEU A 190 -8.99 6.39 -11.32
N SER A 191 -8.65 6.33 -10.03
CA SER A 191 -9.43 5.53 -9.06
C SER A 191 -10.84 6.08 -8.89
N MET A 192 -11.02 7.41 -8.82
CA MET A 192 -12.35 8.02 -8.77
C MET A 192 -13.18 7.71 -10.01
N ALA A 193 -12.56 7.68 -11.20
CA ALA A 193 -13.22 7.30 -12.43
C ALA A 193 -13.61 5.81 -12.43
N ALA A 194 -12.70 4.92 -11.99
CA ALA A 194 -12.97 3.49 -11.88
C ALA A 194 -14.15 3.20 -10.94
N ASP A 195 -14.20 3.87 -9.78
CA ASP A 195 -15.29 3.76 -8.81
C ASP A 195 -16.64 4.22 -9.40
N ARG A 196 -16.65 5.33 -10.15
CA ARG A 196 -17.85 5.84 -10.83
C ARG A 196 -18.36 4.87 -11.90
N ILE A 197 -17.45 4.24 -12.65
CA ILE A 197 -17.82 3.26 -13.68
C ILE A 197 -18.41 2.02 -13.03
N ALA A 198 -17.79 1.49 -11.97
CA ALA A 198 -18.32 0.37 -11.19
C ALA A 198 -19.71 0.71 -10.60
N ALA A 199 -19.91 1.94 -10.16
CA ALA A 199 -21.19 2.39 -9.61
C ALA A 199 -22.33 2.51 -10.62
N ARG A 200 -22.04 2.87 -11.88
CA ARG A 200 -23.03 2.97 -12.97
C ARG A 200 -23.47 1.63 -13.54
N GLY A 201 -22.69 0.57 -13.27
CA GLY A 201 -22.98 -0.79 -13.72
C GLY A 201 -23.83 -1.62 -12.75
N ARG A 202 -24.36 -1.00 -11.69
CA ARG A 202 -25.22 -1.58 -10.66
C ARG A 202 -26.70 -1.29 -10.95
#